data_AF-A0A6B0Y3C8-F1
#
_entry.id   AF-A0A6B0Y3C8-F1
#
_cell.length_a   1.000
_cell.length_b   1.000
_cell.length_c   1.000
_cell.angle_alpha   90.00
_cell.angle_beta   90.00
_cell.angle_gamma   90.00
#
_symmetry.space_group_name_H-M   'P 1'
#
loop_
_entity.id
_entity.type
_entity.pdbx_description
1 polymer ?
#
loop_
_entity_poly.entity_id
_entity_poly.type
_entity_poly.pdbx_seq_one_letter_code
_entity_poly.pdbx_strand_id
1 'polypeptide(L)'
;MVDIATRVWNHKWKIDPIVRSLIDTDFYKLLMCQSVFRNHPETRVTFSLINRTESVHLAEIVDEGELREQLDHIRSLTLSRGESTWLRGNTFYGKRQMFRPDFMAWFENLSLPPYDLERRDGQFKLTFEGAWPEVMLWEIPALSVLMELRSRAVTKDFGQFELEVLYARAMTRTWEKVETLRDLEELAIADFGTRRRHSFLWQDWCVQAMTEGLGSAFVGT
;
A
#
# COMPACT_ATOMS: atom_id res chain seq x y z
N MET A 1 -1.09 3.69 21.44
CA MET A 1 -0.99 4.37 20.14
C MET A 1 0.42 4.13 19.62
N VAL A 2 0.59 3.76 18.34
CA VAL A 2 1.93 3.49 17.79
C VAL A 2 2.69 4.81 17.70
N ASP A 3 3.85 4.87 18.33
CA ASP A 3 4.75 6.02 18.20
C ASP A 3 5.46 5.96 16.83
N ILE A 4 4.90 6.70 15.87
CA ILE A 4 5.41 6.75 14.48
C ILE A 4 6.82 7.35 14.45
N ALA A 5 7.09 8.38 15.27
CA ALA A 5 8.40 9.01 15.31
C ALA A 5 9.47 8.04 15.82
N THR A 6 9.20 7.34 16.93
CA THR A 6 10.09 6.30 17.46
C THR A 6 10.25 5.14 16.48
N ARG A 7 9.18 4.75 15.76
CA ARG A 7 9.27 3.70 14.73
C ARG A 7 10.19 4.10 13.57
N VAL A 8 10.09 5.33 13.09
CA VAL A 8 10.96 5.86 12.01
C VAL A 8 12.39 6.07 12.47
N TRP A 9 12.60 6.52 13.71
CA TRP A 9 13.93 6.70 14.31
C TRP A 9 14.66 5.37 14.59
N ASN A 10 13.93 4.29 14.85
CA ASN A 10 14.54 3.01 15.19
C ASN A 10 15.08 2.28 13.94
N HIS A 11 16.37 2.48 13.66
CA HIS A 11 17.07 1.86 12.53
C HIS A 11 17.57 0.41 12.78
N LYS A 12 17.16 -0.26 13.85
CA LYS A 12 17.75 -1.55 14.30
C LYS A 12 17.21 -2.80 13.60
N TRP A 13 16.40 -2.67 12.55
CA TRP A 13 15.71 -3.81 11.93
C TRP A 13 16.49 -4.36 10.74
N LYS A 14 16.62 -5.69 10.67
CA LYS A 14 17.22 -6.38 9.50
C LYS A 14 16.38 -6.20 8.23
N ILE A 15 15.05 -6.15 8.39
CA ILE A 15 14.08 -5.66 7.41
C ILE A 15 12.90 -5.07 8.19
N ASP A 16 12.48 -3.84 7.88
CA ASP A 16 11.17 -3.31 8.31
C ASP A 16 10.23 -3.34 7.09
N PRO A 17 9.39 -4.38 6.96
CA PRO A 17 8.61 -4.62 5.75
C PRO A 17 7.54 -3.54 5.57
N ILE A 18 7.54 -2.90 4.41
CA ILE A 18 6.61 -1.81 4.06
C ILE A 18 5.22 -2.35 3.75
N VAL A 19 5.17 -3.42 2.97
CA VAL A 19 3.93 -4.12 2.64
C VAL A 19 3.75 -5.23 3.66
N ARG A 20 2.65 -5.18 4.42
CA ARG A 20 2.46 -6.04 5.60
C ARG A 20 1.80 -7.38 5.24
N SER A 21 1.03 -7.45 4.15
CA SER A 21 0.39 -8.67 3.68
C SER A 21 -0.06 -8.59 2.21
N LEU A 22 -0.54 -9.70 1.64
CA LEU A 22 -1.08 -9.71 0.27
C LEU A 22 -2.35 -8.87 0.10
N ILE A 23 -3.05 -8.56 1.19
CA ILE A 23 -4.26 -7.73 1.18
C ILE A 23 -4.02 -6.31 1.68
N ASP A 24 -2.76 -5.92 1.90
CA ASP A 24 -2.34 -4.52 2.01
C ASP A 24 -2.35 -3.86 0.61
N THR A 25 -3.57 -3.74 0.06
CA THR A 25 -3.86 -3.29 -1.31
C THR A 25 -5.28 -2.73 -1.37
N ASP A 26 -5.63 -2.06 -2.47
CA ASP A 26 -6.97 -1.50 -2.65
C ASP A 26 -7.99 -2.61 -2.96
N PHE A 27 -9.17 -2.59 -2.33
CA PHE A 27 -10.18 -3.66 -2.47
C PHE A 27 -10.59 -3.95 -3.92
N TYR A 28 -10.65 -2.92 -4.77
CA TYR A 28 -11.01 -3.09 -6.18
C TYR A 28 -10.02 -3.99 -6.93
N LYS A 29 -8.75 -4.07 -6.50
CA LYS A 29 -7.76 -4.97 -7.11
C LYS A 29 -8.14 -6.43 -6.93
N LEU A 30 -8.70 -6.80 -5.79
CA LEU A 30 -9.16 -8.16 -5.53
C LEU A 30 -10.40 -8.48 -6.37
N LEU A 31 -11.36 -7.54 -6.46
CA LEU A 31 -12.55 -7.70 -7.31
C LEU A 31 -12.20 -7.84 -8.79
N MET A 32 -11.31 -6.97 -9.28
CA MET A 32 -10.81 -7.04 -10.67
C MET A 32 -10.02 -8.32 -10.90
N CYS A 33 -9.15 -8.72 -9.97
CA CYS A 33 -8.33 -9.92 -10.08
C CYS A 33 -9.21 -11.17 -10.21
N GLN A 34 -10.26 -11.30 -9.38
CA GLN A 34 -11.23 -12.38 -9.54
C GLN A 34 -11.92 -12.38 -10.92
N SER A 35 -12.28 -11.19 -11.43
CA SER A 35 -12.90 -11.08 -12.77
C SER A 35 -11.93 -11.50 -13.88
N VAL A 36 -10.68 -11.05 -13.80
CA VAL A 36 -9.62 -11.39 -14.76
C VAL A 36 -9.28 -12.87 -14.67
N PHE A 37 -9.12 -13.42 -13.47
CA PHE A 37 -8.87 -14.85 -13.24
C PHE A 37 -9.96 -15.73 -13.88
N ARG A 38 -11.22 -15.30 -13.83
CA ARG A 38 -12.32 -16.04 -14.45
C ARG A 38 -12.34 -15.92 -15.98
N ASN A 39 -12.17 -14.72 -16.51
CA ASN A 39 -12.48 -14.42 -17.91
C ASN A 39 -11.25 -14.42 -18.83
N HIS A 40 -10.08 -14.14 -18.27
CA HIS A 40 -8.81 -13.95 -18.99
C HIS A 40 -7.60 -14.57 -18.27
N PRO A 41 -7.68 -15.81 -17.72
CA PRO A 41 -6.60 -16.40 -16.93
C PRO A 41 -5.27 -16.52 -17.68
N GLU A 42 -5.33 -16.85 -18.98
CA GLU A 42 -4.15 -17.08 -19.82
C GLU A 42 -3.61 -15.81 -20.50
N THR A 43 -4.26 -14.65 -20.29
CA THR A 43 -3.80 -13.41 -20.91
C THR A 43 -2.50 -12.96 -20.26
N ARG A 44 -1.46 -12.76 -21.09
CA ARG A 44 -0.18 -12.22 -20.63
C ARG A 44 -0.15 -10.71 -20.76
N VAL A 45 0.37 -10.04 -19.74
CA VAL A 45 0.48 -8.58 -19.68
C VAL A 45 1.82 -8.17 -19.11
N THR A 46 2.22 -6.93 -19.39
CA THR A 46 3.35 -6.26 -18.77
C THR A 46 2.86 -5.01 -18.06
N PHE A 47 3.20 -4.86 -16.77
CA PHE A 47 3.03 -3.62 -16.03
C PHE A 47 4.38 -2.93 -15.93
N SER A 48 4.39 -1.60 -16.00
CA SER A 48 5.62 -0.82 -15.86
C SER A 48 5.37 0.39 -14.97
N LEU A 49 6.27 0.61 -14.02
CA LEU A 49 6.31 1.83 -13.24
C LEU A 49 6.77 2.98 -14.13
N ILE A 50 6.07 4.11 -14.02
CA ILE A 50 6.44 5.35 -14.69
C ILE A 50 6.45 6.47 -13.67
N ASN A 51 7.62 7.05 -13.41
CA ASN A 51 7.70 8.35 -12.76
C ASN A 51 7.40 9.44 -13.80
N ARG A 52 6.28 10.15 -13.62
CA ARG A 52 5.87 11.24 -14.52
C ARG A 52 6.52 12.58 -14.19
N THR A 53 7.31 12.66 -13.11
CA THR A 53 8.00 13.87 -12.68
C THR A 53 9.49 13.72 -12.95
N GLU A 54 9.92 14.10 -14.15
CA GLU A 54 11.30 13.91 -14.62
C GLU A 54 12.33 14.65 -13.76
N SER A 55 11.96 15.79 -13.17
CA SER A 55 12.86 16.58 -12.30
C SER A 55 13.17 15.92 -10.96
N VAL A 56 12.46 14.85 -10.59
CA VAL A 56 12.71 14.08 -9.35
C VAL A 56 13.34 12.76 -9.74
N HIS A 57 14.65 12.64 -9.55
CA HIS A 57 15.41 11.44 -9.88
C HIS A 57 15.25 10.39 -8.76
N LEU A 58 14.25 9.51 -8.89
CA LEU A 58 13.93 8.54 -7.83
C LEU A 58 15.10 7.60 -7.51
N ALA A 59 15.91 7.24 -8.51
CA ALA A 59 17.05 6.34 -8.32
C ALA A 59 18.27 7.02 -7.68
N GLU A 60 18.18 8.32 -7.39
CA GLU A 60 19.16 9.07 -6.58
C GLU A 60 18.68 9.26 -5.14
N ILE A 61 17.39 9.04 -4.87
CA ILE A 61 16.77 9.23 -3.56
C ILE A 61 16.58 7.89 -2.85
N VAL A 62 16.07 6.89 -3.57
CA VAL A 62 15.74 5.57 -3.03
C VAL A 62 16.88 4.60 -3.36
N ASP A 63 17.36 3.89 -2.35
CA ASP A 63 18.37 2.85 -2.53
C ASP A 63 17.80 1.65 -3.30
N GLU A 64 18.53 1.21 -4.34
CA GLU A 64 18.10 0.10 -5.19
C GLU A 64 18.10 -1.24 -4.43
N GLY A 65 19.06 -1.44 -3.51
CA GLY A 65 19.14 -2.63 -2.68
C GLY A 65 17.93 -2.75 -1.76
N GLU A 66 17.59 -1.68 -1.03
CA GLU A 66 16.39 -1.62 -0.19
C GLU A 66 15.11 -1.85 -1.00
N LEU A 67 15.02 -1.27 -2.21
CA LEU A 67 13.89 -1.50 -3.10
C LEU A 67 13.76 -2.98 -3.47
N ARG A 68 14.86 -3.64 -3.86
CA ARG A 68 14.88 -5.07 -4.18
C ARG A 68 14.50 -5.93 -2.99
N GLU A 69 15.03 -5.65 -1.79
CA GLU A 69 14.68 -6.37 -0.56
C GLU A 69 13.18 -6.31 -0.26
N GLN A 70 12.56 -5.15 -0.44
CA GLN A 70 11.11 -4.98 -0.21
C GLN A 70 10.27 -5.68 -1.29
N LEU A 71 10.68 -5.61 -2.56
CA LEU A 71 10.00 -6.32 -3.65
C LEU A 71 10.14 -7.85 -3.48
N ASP A 72 11.30 -8.34 -3.07
CA ASP A 72 11.53 -9.75 -2.78
C ASP A 72 10.71 -10.21 -1.57
N HIS A 73 10.62 -9.39 -0.53
CA HIS A 73 9.72 -9.65 0.60
C HIS A 73 8.27 -9.80 0.14
N ILE A 74 7.76 -8.90 -0.71
CA ILE A 74 6.40 -8.99 -1.26
C ILE A 74 6.13 -10.34 -1.94
N ARG A 75 7.10 -10.87 -2.69
CA ARG A 75 6.98 -12.18 -3.36
C ARG A 75 6.96 -13.36 -2.38
N SER A 76 7.53 -13.19 -1.19
CA SER A 76 7.50 -14.17 -0.10
C SER A 76 6.16 -14.21 0.64
N LEU A 77 5.31 -13.20 0.47
CA LEU A 77 3.99 -13.14 1.11
C LEU A 77 3.05 -14.17 0.49
N THR A 78 2.29 -14.83 1.36
CA THR A 78 1.17 -15.69 1.01
C THR A 78 -0.04 -15.26 1.83
N LEU A 79 -1.24 -15.58 1.36
CA LEU A 79 -2.46 -15.21 2.07
C LEU A 79 -2.51 -15.97 3.39
N SER A 80 -2.51 -15.26 4.52
CA SER A 80 -2.55 -15.92 5.81
C SER A 80 -3.90 -16.60 6.04
N ARG A 81 -3.94 -17.57 6.96
CA ARG A 81 -5.19 -18.26 7.35
C ARG A 81 -6.25 -17.28 7.85
N GLY A 82 -5.85 -16.24 8.58
CA GLY A 82 -6.76 -15.22 9.10
C GLY A 82 -7.38 -14.39 7.98
N GLU A 83 -6.57 -13.95 7.03
CA GLU A 83 -7.01 -13.15 5.87
C GLU A 83 -7.90 -13.96 4.92
N SER A 84 -7.54 -15.22 4.65
CA SER A 84 -8.39 -16.15 3.90
C SER A 84 -9.76 -16.32 4.56
N THR A 85 -9.78 -16.58 5.88
CA THR A 85 -11.03 -16.74 6.63
C THR A 85 -11.88 -15.47 6.56
N TRP A 86 -11.24 -14.31 6.70
CA TRP A 86 -11.92 -13.02 6.62
C TRP A 86 -12.52 -12.76 5.23
N LEU A 87 -11.76 -12.97 4.13
CA LEU A 87 -12.25 -12.78 2.77
C LEU A 87 -13.42 -13.72 2.41
N ARG A 88 -13.40 -14.96 2.91
CA ARG A 88 -14.48 -15.94 2.68
C ARG A 88 -15.73 -15.65 3.50
N GLY A 89 -15.56 -15.22 4.75
CA GLY A 89 -16.64 -15.09 5.72
C GLY A 89 -17.30 -13.70 5.76
N ASN A 90 -16.58 -12.65 5.40
CA ASN A 90 -17.06 -11.29 5.55
C ASN A 90 -18.14 -10.92 4.50
N THR A 91 -18.96 -9.92 4.84
CA THR A 91 -19.97 -9.34 3.94
C THR A 91 -19.42 -8.05 3.33
N PHE A 92 -19.35 -7.99 2.01
CA PHE A 92 -18.89 -6.81 1.28
C PHE A 92 -20.05 -6.26 0.45
N TYR A 93 -20.35 -4.96 0.56
CA TYR A 93 -21.46 -4.32 -0.16
C TYR A 93 -22.79 -5.09 -0.05
N GLY A 94 -23.10 -5.59 1.15
CA GLY A 94 -24.30 -6.39 1.41
C GLY A 94 -24.27 -7.83 0.87
N LYS A 95 -23.18 -8.25 0.21
CA LYS A 95 -23.01 -9.60 -0.34
C LYS A 95 -22.09 -10.44 0.52
N ARG A 96 -22.62 -11.56 1.03
CA ARG A 96 -21.84 -12.62 1.66
C ARG A 96 -21.09 -13.43 0.60
N GLN A 97 -19.93 -13.97 0.97
CA GLN A 97 -19.11 -14.80 0.06
C GLN A 97 -18.85 -14.07 -1.27
N MET A 98 -18.33 -12.84 -1.19
CA MET A 98 -18.03 -12.02 -2.36
C MET A 98 -17.06 -12.73 -3.32
N PHE A 99 -16.11 -13.47 -2.75
CA PHE A 99 -15.09 -14.20 -3.49
C PHE A 99 -15.46 -15.67 -3.69
N ARG A 100 -15.31 -16.13 -4.94
CA ARG A 100 -15.63 -17.49 -5.34
C ARG A 100 -14.64 -18.49 -4.73
N PRO A 101 -15.06 -19.74 -4.44
CA PRO A 101 -14.18 -20.74 -3.86
C PRO A 101 -12.93 -21.07 -4.71
N ASP A 102 -13.08 -21.12 -6.03
CA ASP A 102 -12.00 -21.37 -6.99
C ASP A 102 -10.95 -20.25 -7.01
N PHE A 103 -11.41 -18.99 -7.04
CA PHE A 103 -10.54 -17.83 -6.91
C PHE A 103 -9.76 -17.83 -5.59
N MET A 104 -10.44 -18.08 -4.47
CA MET A 104 -9.78 -18.11 -3.16
C MET A 104 -8.75 -19.24 -3.05
N ALA A 105 -9.04 -20.42 -3.60
CA ALA A 105 -8.07 -21.52 -3.63
C ALA A 105 -6.83 -21.18 -4.46
N TRP A 106 -6.99 -20.46 -5.58
CA TRP A 106 -5.86 -19.93 -6.34
C TRP A 106 -5.10 -18.85 -5.55
N PHE A 107 -5.81 -17.88 -4.96
CA PHE A 107 -5.20 -16.74 -4.27
C PHE A 107 -4.43 -17.15 -3.01
N GLU A 108 -4.87 -18.20 -2.31
CA GLU A 108 -4.17 -18.80 -1.17
C GLU A 108 -2.79 -19.38 -1.54
N ASN A 109 -2.61 -19.80 -2.80
CA ASN A 109 -1.37 -20.41 -3.30
C ASN A 109 -0.56 -19.46 -4.18
N LEU A 110 -1.00 -18.20 -4.32
CA LEU A 110 -0.32 -17.21 -5.14
C LEU A 110 1.03 -16.81 -4.52
N SER A 111 2.06 -16.81 -5.35
CA SER A 111 3.27 -16.03 -5.15
C SER A 111 3.44 -15.08 -6.34
N LEU A 112 3.82 -13.84 -6.09
CA LEU A 112 3.91 -12.85 -7.15
C LEU A 112 5.08 -13.15 -8.12
N PRO A 113 4.87 -12.95 -9.43
CA PRO A 113 5.87 -13.27 -10.45
C PRO A 113 7.13 -12.41 -10.28
N PRO A 114 8.27 -12.83 -10.85
CA PRO A 114 9.49 -12.03 -10.80
C PRO A 114 9.27 -10.64 -11.44
N TYR A 115 10.10 -9.70 -11.03
CA TYR A 115 10.16 -8.35 -11.56
C TYR A 115 11.50 -8.11 -12.24
N ASP A 116 11.54 -7.17 -13.16
CA ASP A 116 12.75 -6.62 -13.74
C ASP A 116 12.91 -5.18 -13.26
N LEU A 117 14.10 -4.84 -12.77
CA LEU A 117 14.42 -3.53 -12.23
C LEU A 117 15.74 -3.05 -12.83
N GLU A 118 15.67 -1.96 -13.57
CA GLU A 118 16.82 -1.30 -14.17
C GLU A 118 16.87 0.16 -13.70
N ARG A 119 18.08 0.69 -13.51
CA ARG A 119 18.31 2.12 -13.37
C ARG A 119 18.64 2.73 -14.72
N ARG A 120 17.92 3.78 -15.09
CA ARG A 120 18.13 4.51 -16.34
C ARG A 120 17.82 5.99 -16.14
N ASP A 121 18.76 6.86 -16.54
CA ASP A 121 18.58 8.32 -16.53
C ASP A 121 18.09 8.87 -15.17
N GLY A 122 18.65 8.37 -14.06
CA GLY A 122 18.25 8.78 -12.70
C GLY A 122 16.89 8.24 -12.22
N GLN A 123 16.23 7.40 -13.02
CA GLN A 123 14.93 6.79 -12.72
C GLN A 123 15.03 5.26 -12.58
N PHE A 124 14.02 4.67 -11.94
CA PHE A 124 13.80 3.23 -11.94
C PHE A 124 12.84 2.85 -13.06
N LYS A 125 13.26 1.90 -13.90
CA LYS A 125 12.39 1.16 -14.80
C LYS A 125 12.10 -0.18 -14.13
N LEU A 126 10.95 -0.24 -13.47
CA LEU A 126 10.45 -1.44 -12.79
C LEU A 126 9.33 -2.04 -13.62
N THR A 127 9.50 -3.29 -14.06
CA THR A 127 8.52 -3.99 -14.89
C THR A 127 8.16 -5.36 -14.34
N PHE A 128 6.93 -5.78 -14.62
CA PHE A 128 6.36 -7.05 -14.17
C PHE A 128 5.68 -7.71 -15.38
N GLU A 129 6.05 -8.95 -15.69
CA GLU A 129 5.46 -9.69 -16.82
C GLU A 129 4.98 -11.07 -16.38
N GLY A 130 3.84 -11.51 -16.89
CA GLY A 130 3.23 -12.79 -16.51
C GLY A 130 1.75 -12.85 -16.84
N ALA A 131 1.06 -13.80 -16.22
CA ALA A 131 -0.39 -13.91 -16.33
C ALA A 131 -1.06 -12.69 -15.69
N TRP A 132 -2.08 -12.15 -16.35
CA TRP A 132 -2.77 -10.94 -15.90
C TRP A 132 -3.26 -10.99 -14.44
N PRO A 133 -3.93 -12.04 -13.94
CA PRO A 133 -4.41 -12.04 -12.56
C PRO A 133 -3.26 -11.96 -11.53
N GLU A 134 -2.07 -12.43 -11.87
CA GLU A 134 -0.88 -12.37 -11.01
C GLU A 134 -0.22 -10.99 -11.07
N VAL A 135 0.10 -10.52 -12.28
CA VAL A 135 0.86 -9.28 -12.51
C VAL A 135 0.10 -8.06 -12.00
N MET A 136 -1.22 -8.02 -12.13
CA MET A 136 -2.01 -6.85 -11.74
C MET A 136 -1.97 -6.54 -10.23
N LEU A 137 -1.61 -7.53 -9.42
CA LEU A 137 -1.48 -7.41 -7.97
C LEU A 137 -0.16 -6.74 -7.55
N TRP A 138 0.80 -6.55 -8.47
CA TRP A 138 2.01 -5.78 -8.21
C TRP A 138 1.78 -4.27 -8.06
N GLU A 139 0.73 -3.71 -8.68
CA GLU A 139 0.59 -2.25 -8.83
C GLU A 139 0.64 -1.50 -7.50
N ILE A 140 -0.19 -1.89 -6.52
CA ILE A 140 -0.32 -1.15 -5.27
C ILE A 140 0.85 -1.41 -4.32
N PRO A 141 1.31 -2.67 -4.12
CA PRO A 141 2.50 -2.95 -3.33
C PRO A 141 3.76 -2.22 -3.84
N ALA A 142 4.02 -2.26 -5.14
CA ALA A 142 5.21 -1.63 -5.73
C ALA A 142 5.21 -0.10 -5.54
N LEU A 143 4.05 0.54 -5.75
CA LEU A 143 3.90 1.98 -5.53
C LEU A 143 4.06 2.35 -4.05
N SER A 144 3.45 1.57 -3.15
CA SER A 144 3.53 1.83 -1.71
C SER A 144 4.96 1.69 -1.18
N VAL A 145 5.72 0.68 -1.66
CA VAL A 145 7.15 0.52 -1.37
C VAL A 145 7.95 1.74 -1.78
N LEU A 146 7.83 2.18 -3.03
CA LEU A 146 8.59 3.34 -3.52
C LEU A 146 8.27 4.62 -2.76
N MET A 147 6.99 4.82 -2.42
CA MET A 147 6.55 6.01 -1.69
C MET A 147 7.05 6.01 -0.26
N GLU A 148 7.03 4.88 0.43
CA GLU A 148 7.55 4.78 1.79
C GLU A 148 9.08 4.81 1.83
N LEU A 149 9.79 4.15 0.89
CA LEU A 149 11.25 4.26 0.78
C LEU A 149 11.69 5.70 0.53
N ARG A 150 10.99 6.42 -0.36
CA ARG A 150 11.23 7.86 -0.56
C ARG A 150 11.02 8.63 0.74
N SER A 151 9.95 8.32 1.48
CA SER A 151 9.65 8.98 2.76
C SER A 151 10.73 8.73 3.80
N ARG A 152 11.20 7.47 3.91
CA ARG A 152 12.34 7.10 4.77
C ARG A 152 13.61 7.85 4.37
N ALA A 153 13.93 7.90 3.08
CA ALA A 153 15.12 8.56 2.56
C ALA A 153 15.15 10.08 2.84
N VAL A 154 14.02 10.77 2.69
CA VAL A 154 13.97 12.23 2.93
C VAL A 154 13.94 12.60 4.42
N THR A 155 13.59 11.66 5.30
CA THR A 155 13.61 11.87 6.75
C THR A 155 14.81 11.20 7.45
N LYS A 156 15.73 10.58 6.71
CA LYS A 156 16.80 9.73 7.27
C LYS A 156 17.75 10.49 8.20
N ASP A 157 17.98 11.77 7.91
CA ASP A 157 18.96 12.61 8.61
C ASP A 157 18.32 13.41 9.76
N PHE A 158 17.01 13.23 10.00
CA PHE A 158 16.28 13.95 11.05
C PHE A 158 16.56 13.30 12.41
N GLY A 159 16.86 14.12 13.42
CA GLY A 159 16.94 13.66 14.80
C GLY A 159 15.59 13.22 15.34
N GLN A 160 15.59 12.40 16.41
CA GLN A 160 14.35 11.92 17.04
C GLN A 160 13.36 13.05 17.36
N PHE A 161 13.83 14.15 17.98
CA PHE A 161 12.97 15.28 18.32
C PHE A 161 12.42 16.00 17.08
N GLU A 162 13.19 16.08 15.99
CA GLU A 162 12.72 16.66 14.73
C GLU A 162 11.61 15.82 14.10
N LEU A 163 11.73 14.48 14.17
CA LEU A 163 10.69 13.55 13.75
C LEU A 163 9.42 13.68 14.61
N GLU A 164 9.56 13.79 15.94
CA GLU A 164 8.44 14.03 16.84
C GLU A 164 7.68 15.32 16.48
N VAL A 165 8.42 16.42 16.26
CA VAL A 165 7.83 17.70 15.83
C VAL A 165 7.18 17.58 14.45
N LEU A 166 7.83 16.90 13.49
CA LEU A 166 7.29 16.69 12.14
C LEU A 166 5.94 15.97 12.20
N TYR A 167 5.88 14.83 12.88
CA TYR A 167 4.66 14.03 12.97
C TYR A 167 3.59 14.73 13.82
N ALA A 168 3.94 15.40 14.92
CA ALA A 168 2.98 16.18 15.68
C ALA A 168 2.29 17.25 14.82
N ARG A 169 3.07 18.01 14.03
CA ARG A 169 2.51 19.02 13.10
C ARG A 169 1.68 18.38 11.98
N ALA A 170 2.10 17.23 11.46
CA ALA A 170 1.34 16.50 10.46
C ALA A 170 -0.01 16.01 11.02
N MET A 171 -0.01 15.51 12.26
CA MET A 171 -1.22 15.06 12.97
C MET A 171 -2.19 16.22 13.18
N THR A 172 -1.71 17.37 13.70
CA THR A 172 -2.51 18.58 13.84
C THR A 172 -3.15 18.99 12.51
N ARG A 173 -2.35 19.07 11.44
CA ARG A 173 -2.85 19.46 10.11
C ARG A 173 -3.91 18.50 9.56
N THR A 174 -3.76 17.20 9.81
CA THR A 174 -4.79 16.22 9.41
C THR A 174 -6.05 16.39 10.24
N TRP A 175 -5.92 16.61 11.56
CA TRP A 175 -7.06 16.81 12.44
C TRP A 175 -7.85 18.09 12.11
N GLU A 176 -7.18 19.21 11.81
CA GLU A 176 -7.83 20.45 11.37
C GLU A 176 -8.71 20.23 10.12
N LYS A 177 -8.28 19.38 9.19
CA LYS A 177 -9.10 19.00 8.03
C LYS A 177 -10.31 18.17 8.45
N VAL A 178 -10.14 17.24 9.38
CA VAL A 178 -11.23 16.43 9.93
C VAL A 178 -12.26 17.33 10.62
N GLU A 179 -11.82 18.32 11.41
CA GLU A 179 -12.72 19.31 12.01
C GLU A 179 -13.46 20.12 10.96
N THR A 180 -12.76 20.60 9.93
CA THR A 180 -13.39 21.33 8.82
C THR A 180 -14.44 20.48 8.10
N LEU A 181 -14.16 19.20 7.88
CA LEU A 181 -15.07 18.27 7.19
C LEU A 181 -16.27 17.87 8.06
N ARG A 182 -16.12 17.86 9.39
CA ARG A 182 -17.18 17.48 10.33
C ARG A 182 -18.41 18.38 10.22
N ASP A 183 -18.22 19.64 9.89
CA ASP A 183 -19.29 20.64 9.79
C ASP A 183 -20.05 20.57 8.45
N LEU A 184 -19.64 19.70 7.53
CA LEU A 184 -20.31 19.53 6.24
C LEU A 184 -21.49 18.55 6.36
N GLU A 185 -22.69 19.05 6.04
CA GLU A 185 -23.89 18.23 5.93
C GLU A 185 -23.78 17.24 4.75
N GLU A 186 -24.35 16.04 4.91
CA GLU A 186 -24.40 14.99 3.88
C GLU A 186 -23.04 14.51 3.34
N LEU A 187 -21.94 14.75 4.06
CA LEU A 187 -20.62 14.26 3.68
C LEU A 187 -20.55 12.73 3.74
N ALA A 188 -20.03 12.12 2.67
CA ALA A 188 -19.58 10.73 2.64
C ALA A 188 -18.18 10.67 2.02
N ILE A 189 -17.19 10.22 2.80
CA ILE A 189 -15.79 10.15 2.38
C ILE A 189 -15.17 8.80 2.75
N ALA A 190 -14.32 8.27 1.87
CA ALA A 190 -13.56 7.05 2.09
C ALA A 190 -12.06 7.32 1.87
N ASP A 191 -11.20 6.56 2.53
CA ASP A 191 -9.78 6.56 2.21
C ASP A 191 -9.51 5.80 0.91
N PHE A 192 -8.62 6.35 0.08
CA PHE A 192 -8.12 5.77 -1.17
C PHE A 192 -6.62 6.06 -1.31
N GLY A 193 -5.91 6.21 -0.18
CA GLY A 193 -4.55 6.72 -0.10
C GLY A 193 -3.44 5.69 -0.33
N THR A 194 -3.74 4.39 -0.33
CA THR A 194 -2.76 3.28 -0.20
C THR A 194 -1.55 3.45 -1.10
N ARG A 195 -1.75 3.56 -2.43
CA ARG A 195 -0.66 3.60 -3.42
C ARG A 195 0.30 4.80 -3.30
N ARG A 196 -0.09 5.86 -2.57
CA ARG A 196 0.69 7.09 -2.39
C ARG A 196 0.83 7.49 -0.92
N ARG A 197 0.60 6.56 0.00
CA ARG A 197 0.76 6.80 1.44
C ARG A 197 2.20 7.19 1.77
N HIS A 198 2.36 8.05 2.76
CA HIS A 198 3.67 8.39 3.32
C HIS A 198 4.34 7.16 3.95
N SER A 199 3.57 6.41 4.74
CA SER A 199 3.93 5.10 5.25
C SER A 199 2.68 4.32 5.62
N PHE A 200 2.81 3.00 5.82
CA PHE A 200 1.73 2.17 6.36
C PHE A 200 1.17 2.74 7.67
N LEU A 201 2.05 3.05 8.63
CA LEU A 201 1.64 3.55 9.95
C LEU A 201 1.00 4.95 9.88
N TRP A 202 1.44 5.79 8.94
CA TRP A 202 0.82 7.09 8.74
C TRP A 202 -0.59 6.98 8.17
N GLN A 203 -0.81 6.08 7.20
CA GLN A 203 -2.15 5.82 6.65
C GLN A 203 -3.07 5.28 7.75
N ASP A 204 -2.62 4.30 8.53
CA ASP A 204 -3.37 3.72 9.66
C ASP A 204 -3.82 4.81 10.66
N TRP A 205 -2.90 5.70 11.04
CA TRP A 205 -3.23 6.84 11.91
C TRP A 205 -4.25 7.80 11.27
N CYS A 206 -4.11 8.12 9.99
CA CYS A 206 -5.06 8.99 9.29
C CYS A 206 -6.46 8.37 9.20
N VAL A 207 -6.55 7.07 8.92
CA VAL A 207 -7.82 6.32 8.90
C VAL A 207 -8.46 6.31 10.29
N GLN A 208 -7.69 6.11 11.34
CA GLN A 208 -8.19 6.20 12.72
C GLN A 208 -8.73 7.60 13.02
N ALA A 209 -7.98 8.67 12.68
CA ALA A 209 -8.41 10.04 12.89
C ALA A 209 -9.71 10.39 12.14
N MET A 210 -9.85 9.94 10.89
CA MET A 210 -11.09 10.11 10.11
C MET A 210 -12.25 9.31 10.70
N THR A 211 -12.01 8.08 11.15
CA THR A 211 -13.03 7.23 11.78
C THR A 211 -13.57 7.89 13.05
N GLU A 212 -12.68 8.33 13.95
CA GLU A 212 -13.07 8.96 15.22
C GLU A 212 -13.68 10.34 15.02
N GLY A 213 -13.14 11.13 14.08
CA GLY A 213 -13.53 12.53 13.93
C GLY A 213 -14.71 12.78 12.99
N LEU A 214 -15.01 11.88 12.04
CA LEU A 214 -16.12 12.02 11.09
C LEU A 214 -17.27 11.03 11.35
N GLY A 215 -17.05 9.98 12.16
CA GLY A 215 -18.08 9.00 12.49
C GLY A 215 -18.71 8.38 11.23
N SER A 216 -20.02 8.47 11.10
CA SER A 216 -20.77 7.89 9.97
C SER A 216 -20.47 8.56 8.62
N ALA A 217 -19.90 9.77 8.59
CA ALA A 217 -19.49 10.40 7.35
C ALA A 217 -18.23 9.75 6.74
N PHE A 218 -17.44 9.02 7.54
CA PHE A 218 -16.37 8.18 7.03
C PHE A 218 -16.91 6.78 6.69
N VAL A 219 -16.99 6.48 5.39
CA VAL A 219 -17.72 5.30 4.89
C VAL A 219 -16.83 4.08 4.65
N GLY A 220 -15.51 4.22 4.77
CA GLY A 220 -14.59 3.09 4.69
C GLY A 220 -13.21 3.43 4.14
N THR A 221 -12.44 2.38 3.90
CA THR A 221 -11.09 2.38 3.32
C THR A 221 -10.89 1.12 2.50
#